data_AF-A0A971TKA0-F1
#
_entry.id   AF-A0A971TKA0-F1
#
_cell.length_a   1.000
_cell.length_b   1.000
_cell.length_c   1.000
_cell.angle_alpha   90.00
_cell.angle_beta   90.00
_cell.angle_gamma   90.00
#
_symmetry.space_group_name_H-M   'P 1'
#
loop_
_entity.id
_entity.type
_entity.pdbx_description
1 polymer ?
#
loop_
_entity_poly.entity_id
_entity_poly.type
_entity_poly.pdbx_seq_one_letter_code
_entity_poly.pdbx_strand_id
1 'polypeptide(L)' 'HGVFAWGKSPAEALKAAVMVEDVARTVFLALQLGPISPLPLEEIEKWHDRYQNRYGQSRL' A
#
# COMPACT_ATOMS: atom_id res chain seq x y z
N HIS A 1 -10.27 -13.74 -9.37
CA HIS A 1 -10.53 -12.77 -10.45
C HIS A 1 -9.45 -11.70 -10.51
N GLY A 2 -9.08 -11.05 -9.40
CA GLY A 2 -7.93 -10.15 -9.34
C GLY A 2 -8.31 -8.78 -8.77
N VAL A 3 -7.39 -7.83 -8.82
CA VAL A 3 -7.61 -6.45 -8.39
C VAL A 3 -8.03 -5.57 -9.58
N PHE A 4 -8.90 -4.60 -9.32
CA PHE A 4 -9.20 -3.51 -10.24
C PHE A 4 -8.64 -2.22 -9.64
N ALA A 5 -7.73 -1.55 -10.35
CA ALA A 5 -6.99 -0.39 -9.85
C ALA A 5 -7.07 0.78 -10.84
N TRP A 6 -6.98 2.00 -10.31
CA TRP A 6 -7.05 3.25 -11.07
C TRP A 6 -6.05 4.28 -10.53
N GLY A 7 -5.76 5.31 -11.33
CA GLY A 7 -4.83 6.40 -11.03
C GLY A 7 -4.93 7.50 -12.09
N LYS A 8 -4.25 8.64 -11.89
CA LYS A 8 -4.29 9.76 -12.87
C LYS A 8 -3.57 9.43 -14.17
N SER A 9 -2.77 8.36 -14.17
CA SER A 9 -2.12 7.80 -15.35
C SER A 9 -2.13 6.26 -15.31
N PRO A 10 -1.93 5.58 -16.44
CA PRO A 10 -1.76 4.12 -16.47
C PRO A 10 -0.63 3.63 -15.55
N ALA A 11 0.46 4.39 -15.45
CA ALA A 11 1.57 4.05 -14.56
C ALA A 11 1.16 4.11 -13.07
N GLU A 12 0.36 5.09 -12.67
CA GLU A 12 -0.18 5.16 -11.31
C GLU A 12 -1.17 4.03 -11.01
N ALA A 13 -2.05 3.70 -11.96
CA ALA A 13 -2.97 2.56 -11.81
C ALA A 13 -2.21 1.23 -11.66
N LEU A 14 -1.17 1.02 -12.48
CA LEU A 14 -0.31 -0.15 -12.39
C LEU A 14 0.43 -0.21 -11.05
N LYS A 15 0.97 0.92 -10.60
CA LYS A 15 1.64 1.03 -9.29
C LYS A 15 0.69 0.62 -8.16
N ALA A 16 -0.55 1.10 -8.17
CA ALA A 16 -1.55 0.71 -7.18
C ALA A 16 -1.84 -0.80 -7.22
N ALA A 17 -2.05 -1.37 -8.41
CA ALA A 17 -2.28 -2.82 -8.56
C ALA A 17 -1.12 -3.67 -8.01
N VAL A 18 0.13 -3.31 -8.34
CA VAL A 18 1.33 -4.02 -7.89
C VAL A 18 1.51 -3.92 -6.38
N MET A 19 1.32 -2.73 -5.78
CA MET A 19 1.44 -2.58 -4.33
C MET A 19 0.38 -3.38 -3.58
N VAL A 20 -0.86 -3.46 -4.08
CA VAL A 20 -1.90 -4.29 -3.45
C VAL A 20 -1.54 -5.77 -3.50
N GLU A 21 -1.05 -6.26 -4.64
CA GLU A 21 -0.63 -7.67 -4.79
C GLU A 21 0.55 -8.03 -3.87
N ASP A 22 1.54 -7.14 -3.72
CA ASP A 22 2.68 -7.37 -2.83
C ASP A 22 2.27 -7.45 -1.36
N VAL A 23 1.37 -6.56 -0.93
CA VAL A 23 0.77 -6.60 0.41
C VAL A 23 -0.09 -7.86 0.58
N ALA A 24 -0.91 -8.22 -0.41
CA ALA A 24 -1.74 -9.41 -0.37
C ALA A 24 -0.91 -10.68 -0.19
N ARG A 25 0.21 -10.81 -0.93
CA ARG A 25 1.17 -11.91 -0.78
C ARG A 25 1.75 -11.94 0.64
N THR A 26 2.21 -10.80 1.13
CA THR A 26 2.83 -10.69 2.46
C THR A 26 1.84 -11.09 3.56
N VAL A 27 0.61 -10.57 3.52
CA VAL A 27 -0.45 -10.88 4.47
C VAL A 27 -0.85 -12.35 4.37
N PHE A 28 -1.01 -12.88 3.16
CA PHE A 28 -1.34 -14.29 2.94
C PHE A 28 -0.31 -15.22 3.58
N LEU A 29 0.98 -14.94 3.41
CA LEU A 29 2.07 -15.70 4.02
C LEU A 29 2.09 -15.54 5.55
N ALA A 30 1.91 -14.32 6.06
CA ALA A 30 1.87 -14.06 7.50
C ALA A 30 0.73 -14.82 8.19
N LEU A 31 -0.45 -14.90 7.55
CA LEU A 31 -1.59 -15.68 8.05
C LEU A 31 -1.30 -17.19 8.16
N GLN A 32 -0.35 -17.72 7.38
CA GLN A 32 0.08 -19.12 7.51
C GLN A 32 0.90 -19.36 8.78
N LEU A 33 1.50 -18.32 9.35
CA LEU A 33 2.31 -18.38 10.57
C LEU A 33 1.50 -18.19 11.85
N GLY A 34 0.22 -17.79 11.73
CA GLY A 34 -0.67 -17.58 12.86
C GLY A 34 -1.57 -16.35 12.71
N PRO A 35 -2.35 -16.02 13.77
CA PRO A 35 -3.18 -14.83 13.77
C PRO A 35 -2.33 -13.56 13.69
N ILE A 36 -2.73 -12.62 12.85
CA ILE A 36 -2.11 -11.30 12.72
C ILE A 36 -3.05 -10.22 13.27
N SER A 37 -2.47 -9.19 13.89
CA SER A 37 -3.22 -8.04 14.37
C SER A 37 -3.20 -6.91 13.34
N PRO A 38 -4.31 -6.17 13.15
CA PRO A 38 -4.31 -4.96 12.36
C PRO A 38 -3.29 -3.93 12.87
N LEU A 39 -2.75 -3.12 11.96
CA LEU A 39 -1.94 -1.95 12.36
C LEU A 39 -2.81 -0.92 13.09
N PRO A 40 -2.28 -0.21 14.10
CA PRO A 40 -2.96 0.93 14.72
C PRO A 40 -3.31 1.99 13.66
N LEU A 41 -4.48 2.62 13.81
CA LEU A 41 -4.97 3.60 12.84
C LEU A 41 -4.01 4.80 12.73
N GLU A 42 -3.45 5.23 13.86
CA GLU A 42 -2.52 6.37 13.92
C GLU A 42 -1.25 6.10 13.11
N GLU A 43 -0.78 4.85 13.08
CA GLU A 43 0.34 4.45 12.23
C GLU A 43 -0.03 4.50 10.76
N ILE A 44 -1.21 4.00 10.38
CA ILE A 44 -1.71 4.04 9.00
C ILE A 44 -1.77 5.49 8.50
N GLU A 45 -2.35 6.39 9.29
CA GLU A 45 -2.48 7.81 8.97
C GLU A 45 -1.11 8.50 8.84
N LYS A 46 -0.20 8.26 9.78
CA LYS A 46 1.17 8.80 9.76
C LYS A 46 1.92 8.42 8.49
N TRP A 47 1.84 7.15 8.08
CA TRP A 47 2.56 6.68 6.90
C TRP A 47 1.87 7.09 5.60
N HIS A 48 0.54 7.18 5.58
CA HIS A 48 -0.21 7.72 4.45
C HIS A 48 0.14 9.19 4.21
N ASP A 49 0.12 10.04 5.24
CA ASP A 49 0.52 11.45 5.13
C ASP A 49 1.95 11.59 4.59
N ARG A 50 2.90 10.84 5.18
CA ARG A 50 4.29 10.88 4.75
C ARG A 50 4.45 10.49 3.27
N TYR A 51 3.75 9.46 2.82
CA TYR A 51 3.82 9.00 1.44
C TYR A 51 3.28 10.02 0.44
N GLN A 52 2.15 10.67 0.78
CA GLN A 52 1.52 11.66 -0.09
C GLN A 52 2.27 13.00 -0.10
N ASN A 53 2.78 13.44 1.07
CA ASN A 53 3.14 14.84 1.28
C ASN A 53 4.63 15.08 1.60
N ARG A 54 5.43 14.04 1.86
CA ARG A 54 6.82 14.19 2.33
C ARG A 54 7.84 13.37 1.56
N TYR A 55 7.46 12.20 1.04
CA TYR A 55 8.40 11.26 0.44
C TYR A 55 8.48 11.45 -1.08
N GLY A 56 9.67 11.82 -1.59
CA GLY A 56 9.90 11.96 -3.03
C GLY A 56 9.55 13.34 -3.62
N GLN A 57 9.04 14.30 -2.83
CA GLN A 57 9.02 15.70 -3.25
C GLN A 57 10.42 16.31 -3.09
N SER A 58 11.17 16.37 -4.20
CA SER A 58 12.22 17.39 -4.33
C SER A 58 11.54 18.75 -4.22
N ARG A 59 11.86 19.50 -3.16
CA ARG A 59 11.58 20.92 -3.12
C ARG A 59 12.50 21.57 -4.15
N LEU A 60 11.95 21.92 -5.31
CA LEU A 60 12.49 23.03 -6.11
C LEU A 60 11.91 24.33 -5.55
#